data_AF-A0A0K2VI95-F1
#
_entry.id   AF-A0A0K2VI95-F1
#
_cell.length_a   1.000
_cell.length_b   1.000
_cell.length_c   1.000
_cell.angle_alpha   90.00
_cell.angle_beta   90.00
_cell.angle_gamma   90.00
#
_symmetry.space_group_name_H-M   'P 1'
#
loop_
_entity.id
_entity.type
_entity.pdbx_description
1 polymer ?
#
loop_
_entity_poly.entity_id
_entity_poly.type
_entity_poly.pdbx_seq_one_letter_code
_entity_poly.pdbx_strand_id
1 'polypeptide(L)'
;ERYTPQQRVQIVQLYYENQRSVKEVFRKLRLTYGPHNRSSESTIRRIIEKFEGTATCWDVPSSYRPRTARSVENIAAVAESVAKDREESIRHRSQQLGLSYATTWRILKKKNWV
;
A
#
# COMPACT_ATOMS: atom_id res chain seq x y z
N GLU A 1 6.74 -13.56 -9.95
CA GLU A 1 6.25 -12.83 -11.15
C GLU A 1 5.27 -11.75 -10.73
N ARG A 2 5.41 -10.53 -11.28
CA ARG A 2 4.43 -9.46 -11.06
C ARG A 2 3.48 -9.41 -12.26
N TYR A 3 2.27 -9.94 -12.08
CA TYR A 3 1.19 -9.79 -13.06
C TYR A 3 0.67 -8.36 -13.06
N THR A 4 0.49 -7.80 -14.25
CA THR A 4 -0.17 -6.49 -14.39
C THR A 4 -1.66 -6.61 -14.00
N PRO A 5 -2.30 -5.51 -13.58
CA PRO A 5 -3.74 -5.50 -13.32
C PRO A 5 -4.56 -6.05 -14.49
N GLN A 6 -4.16 -5.75 -15.73
CA GLN A 6 -4.81 -6.21 -16.96
C GLN A 6 -4.72 -7.73 -17.13
N GLN A 7 -3.55 -8.32 -16.87
CA GLN A 7 -3.39 -9.77 -16.91
C GLN A 7 -4.27 -10.46 -15.86
N ARG A 8 -4.40 -9.87 -14.67
CA ARG A 8 -5.29 -10.40 -13.62
C ARG A 8 -6.76 -10.33 -14.02
N VAL A 9 -7.19 -9.23 -14.63
CA VAL A 9 -8.55 -9.11 -15.18
C VAL A 9 -8.82 -10.20 -16.20
N GLN A 10 -7.87 -10.47 -17.12
CA GLN A 10 -8.04 -11.52 -18.11
C GLN A 10 -8.15 -12.92 -17.47
N ILE A 11 -7.36 -13.19 -16.42
CA ILE A 11 -7.45 -14.45 -15.66
C ILE A 11 -8.83 -14.60 -15.01
N VAL A 12 -9.35 -13.52 -14.41
CA VAL A 12 -10.68 -13.50 -13.79
C VAL A 12 -11.78 -13.74 -14.84
N GLN A 13 -11.71 -13.07 -15.99
CA GLN A 13 -12.66 -13.27 -17.10
C GLN A 13 -12.65 -14.72 -17.57
N LEU A 14 -11.46 -15.26 -17.88
CA LEU A 14 -11.32 -16.66 -18.28
C LEU A 14 -11.85 -17.62 -17.20
N TYR A 15 -11.67 -17.32 -15.92
CA TYR A 15 -12.17 -18.17 -14.85
C TYR A 15 -13.69 -18.29 -14.87
N TYR A 16 -14.41 -17.18 -15.00
CA TYR A 16 -15.87 -17.21 -15.05
C TYR A 16 -16.42 -17.77 -16.37
N GLU A 17 -15.76 -17.52 -17.51
CA GLU A 17 -16.13 -18.10 -18.80
C GLU A 17 -15.98 -19.63 -18.84
N ASN A 18 -14.98 -20.17 -18.14
CA ASN A 18 -14.68 -21.61 -18.14
C ASN A 18 -15.24 -22.33 -16.91
N GLN A 19 -16.45 -21.94 -16.49
CA GLN A 19 -17.20 -22.60 -15.42
C GLN A 19 -16.40 -22.71 -14.10
N ARG A 20 -15.58 -21.70 -13.79
CA ARG A 20 -14.76 -21.65 -12.57
C ARG A 20 -13.71 -22.78 -12.48
N SER A 21 -13.29 -23.34 -13.62
CA SER A 21 -12.25 -24.36 -13.68
C SER A 21 -10.84 -23.77 -13.82
N VAL A 22 -10.04 -23.86 -12.76
CA VAL A 22 -8.62 -23.41 -12.76
C VAL A 22 -7.80 -24.13 -13.82
N LYS A 23 -8.08 -25.43 -14.06
CA LYS A 23 -7.36 -26.24 -15.06
C LYS A 23 -7.61 -25.75 -16.48
N GLU A 24 -8.85 -25.39 -16.80
CA GLU A 24 -9.19 -24.88 -18.14
C GLU A 24 -8.59 -23.49 -18.37
N VAL A 25 -8.60 -22.62 -17.35
CA VAL A 25 -7.89 -21.34 -17.41
C VAL A 25 -6.39 -21.56 -17.64
N PHE A 26 -5.76 -22.48 -16.91
CA PHE A 26 -4.34 -22.80 -17.08
C PHE A 26 -4.00 -23.29 -18.49
N ARG A 27 -4.86 -24.12 -19.10
CA ARG A 27 -4.70 -24.60 -20.48
C ARG A 27 -4.86 -23.46 -21.49
N LYS A 28 -5.86 -22.58 -21.32
CA LYS A 28 -6.06 -21.41 -22.18
C LYS A 28 -4.93 -20.39 -22.07
N LEU A 29 -4.45 -20.10 -20.86
CA LEU A 29 -3.31 -19.20 -20.65
C LEU A 29 -2.04 -19.71 -21.34
N ARG A 30 -1.83 -21.03 -21.42
CA ARG A 30 -0.71 -21.61 -22.19
C ARG A 30 -0.81 -21.27 -23.68
N LEU A 31 -2.02 -21.20 -24.24
CA LEU A 31 -2.23 -20.84 -25.65
C LEU A 31 -1.99 -19.34 -25.87
N THR A 32 -2.39 -18.48 -24.93
CA THR A 32 -2.28 -17.02 -25.06
C THR A 32 -0.87 -16.49 -24.76
N TYR A 33 -0.22 -16.99 -23.72
CA TYR A 33 1.06 -16.46 -23.22
C TYR A 33 2.26 -17.37 -23.55
N GLY A 34 2.00 -18.55 -24.12
CA GLY A 34 3.03 -19.55 -24.38
C GLY A 34 3.43 -20.36 -23.14
N PRO A 35 4.36 -21.32 -23.29
CA PRO A 35 4.69 -22.29 -22.23
C PRO A 35 5.34 -21.70 -20.99
N HIS A 36 6.16 -20.66 -21.16
CA HIS A 36 7.06 -20.12 -20.12
C HIS A 36 6.53 -18.85 -19.43
N ASN A 37 5.53 -18.18 -20.00
CA ASN A 37 5.01 -16.91 -19.48
C ASN A 37 3.60 -17.05 -18.87
N ARG A 38 3.15 -18.29 -18.63
CA ARG A 38 1.82 -18.60 -18.10
C ARG A 38 1.80 -18.59 -16.57
N SER A 39 0.67 -18.18 -16.01
CA SER A 39 0.42 -18.30 -14.57
C SER A 39 0.34 -19.75 -14.13
N SER A 40 0.97 -20.06 -13.00
CA SER A 40 0.76 -21.34 -12.32
C SER A 40 -0.66 -21.45 -11.76
N GLU A 41 -1.16 -22.67 -11.58
CA GLU A 41 -2.50 -22.89 -11.00
C GLU A 41 -2.66 -22.25 -9.61
N SER A 42 -1.61 -22.28 -8.79
CA SER A 42 -1.61 -21.62 -7.47
C SER A 42 -1.73 -20.11 -7.59
N THR A 43 -1.10 -19.51 -8.60
CA THR A 43 -1.21 -18.07 -8.87
C THR A 43 -2.60 -17.71 -9.35
N ILE A 44 -3.19 -18.52 -10.22
CA ILE A 44 -4.58 -18.34 -10.69
C ILE A 44 -5.53 -18.36 -9.49
N ARG A 45 -5.46 -19.39 -8.62
CA ARG A 45 -6.30 -19.46 -7.41
C ARG A 45 -6.15 -18.21 -6.54
N ARG A 46 -4.91 -17.81 -6.24
CA ARG A 46 -4.64 -16.62 -5.42
C ARG A 46 -5.22 -15.33 -6.04
N ILE A 47 -5.19 -15.19 -7.37
CA ILE A 47 -5.79 -14.05 -8.06
C ILE A 47 -7.32 -14.07 -7.91
N ILE A 48 -7.94 -15.23 -8.10
CA ILE A 48 -9.40 -15.39 -7.94
C ILE A 48 -9.83 -15.15 -6.49
N GLU A 49 -9.19 -15.79 -5.51
CA GLU A 49 -9.49 -15.61 -4.09
C GLU A 49 -9.39 -14.14 -3.68
N LYS A 50 -8.34 -13.45 -4.14
CA LYS A 50 -8.18 -12.02 -3.88
C LYS A 50 -9.28 -11.20 -4.56
N PHE A 51 -9.65 -11.53 -5.80
CA PHE A 51 -10.71 -10.85 -6.53
C PHE A 51 -12.07 -11.07 -5.84
N GLU A 52 -12.42 -12.29 -5.47
CA GLU A 52 -13.69 -12.60 -4.79
C GLU A 52 -13.77 -11.97 -3.41
N GLY A 53 -12.64 -11.86 -2.69
CA GLY A 53 -12.59 -11.22 -1.38
C GLY A 53 -12.58 -9.68 -1.39
N THR A 54 -11.95 -9.05 -2.38
CA THR A 54 -11.74 -7.58 -2.41
C THR A 54 -12.41 -6.86 -3.56
N ALA A 55 -12.96 -7.57 -4.54
CA ALA A 55 -13.46 -7.05 -5.82
C ALA A 55 -12.43 -6.18 -6.58
N THR A 56 -11.13 -6.39 -6.35
CA THR A 56 -10.06 -5.62 -7.00
C THR A 56 -9.01 -6.52 -7.66
N CYS A 57 -8.58 -6.12 -8.86
CA CYS A 57 -7.40 -6.69 -9.52
C CYS A 57 -6.12 -5.88 -9.23
N TRP A 58 -6.26 -4.70 -8.62
CA TRP A 58 -5.15 -3.86 -8.22
C TRP A 58 -4.33 -4.50 -7.10
N ASP A 59 -3.07 -4.09 -6.99
CA ASP A 59 -2.31 -4.40 -5.79
C ASP A 59 -2.93 -3.67 -4.60
N VAL A 60 -3.24 -4.42 -3.55
CA VAL A 60 -3.61 -3.83 -2.27
C VAL A 60 -2.35 -3.15 -1.78
N PRO A 61 -2.38 -1.83 -1.49
CA PRO A 61 -1.23 -1.17 -0.89
C PRO A 61 -0.80 -1.99 0.32
N SER A 62 0.46 -2.39 0.37
CA SER A 62 0.99 -3.11 1.52
C SER A 62 0.60 -2.35 2.79
N SER A 63 0.09 -3.06 3.79
CA SER A 63 -0.20 -2.50 5.11
C SER A 63 1.08 -1.84 5.64
N TYR A 64 1.23 -0.53 5.43
CA TYR A 64 2.32 0.21 6.02
C TYR A 64 2.10 0.25 7.52
N ARG A 65 3.15 -0.03 8.30
CA ARG A 65 3.10 0.21 9.75
C ARG A 65 2.70 1.67 9.98
N PRO A 66 1.64 1.95 10.76
CA PRO A 66 1.27 3.31 11.08
C PRO A 66 2.46 4.02 11.73
N ARG A 67 2.73 5.25 11.31
CA ARG A 67 3.84 6.05 11.85
C ARG A 67 3.42 6.61 13.21
N THR A 68 3.57 5.80 14.26
CA THR A 68 3.19 6.14 15.65
C THR A 68 3.76 7.47 16.13
N ALA A 69 5.01 7.78 15.77
CA ALA A 69 5.66 9.02 16.17
C ALA A 69 5.01 10.30 15.60
N ARG A 70 4.22 10.19 14.52
CA ARG A 70 3.45 11.30 13.92
C ARG A 70 1.95 11.12 14.13
N SER A 71 1.57 10.74 15.34
CA SER A 71 0.17 10.72 15.76
C SER A 71 -0.47 12.11 15.60
N VAL A 72 -1.80 12.13 15.56
CA VAL A 72 -2.58 13.38 15.52
C VAL A 72 -2.24 14.26 16.73
N GLU A 73 -2.08 13.64 17.91
CA GLU A 73 -1.67 14.28 19.16
C GLU A 73 -0.32 14.98 19.03
N ASN A 74 0.72 14.28 18.55
CA ASN A 74 2.06 14.87 18.39
C ASN A 74 2.07 16.00 17.36
N ILE A 75 1.24 15.91 16.31
CA ILE A 75 1.09 16.99 15.33
C ILE A 75 0.42 18.20 15.97
N ALA A 76 -0.61 18.01 16.79
CA ALA A 76 -1.31 19.09 17.50
C ALA A 76 -0.37 19.77 18.51
N ALA A 77 0.37 19.01 19.31
CA ALA A 77 1.32 19.56 20.28
C ALA A 77 2.44 20.38 19.62
N VAL A 78 2.96 19.91 18.47
CA VAL A 78 3.92 20.70 17.67
C VAL A 78 3.28 21.95 17.09
N ALA A 79 2.00 21.89 16.65
CA ALA A 79 1.28 23.04 16.11
C ALA A 79 1.11 24.13 17.17
N GLU A 80 0.72 23.76 18.39
CA GLU A 80 0.57 24.68 19.52
C GLU A 80 1.89 25.33 19.90
N SER A 81 3.00 24.57 19.94
CA SER A 81 4.32 25.13 20.20
C SER A 81 4.74 26.13 19.10
N VAL A 82 4.49 25.83 17.82
CA VAL A 82 4.76 26.77 16.71
C VAL A 82 3.91 28.04 16.82
N ALA A 83 2.64 27.92 17.21
CA ALA A 83 1.76 29.05 17.39
C ALA A 83 2.19 29.95 18.56
N LYS A 84 2.75 29.34 19.63
CA LYS A 84 3.25 30.06 20.80
C LYS A 84 4.55 30.80 20.51
N ASP A 85 5.51 30.14 19.87
CA ASP A 85 6.77 30.74 19.47
C ASP A 85 7.30 30.05 18.20
N ARG A 86 7.30 30.78 17.09
CA ARG A 86 7.72 30.28 15.79
C ARG A 86 9.24 30.13 15.69
N GLU A 87 9.99 31.04 16.33
CA GLU A 87 11.45 31.13 16.24
C GLU A 87 12.14 30.13 17.18
N GLU A 88 11.39 29.47 18.06
CA GLU A 88 11.89 28.44 18.94
C GLU A 88 12.62 27.34 18.16
N SER A 89 13.87 27.06 18.56
CA SER A 89 14.69 26.05 17.91
C SER A 89 14.03 24.67 17.96
N ILE A 90 14.16 23.91 16.87
CA ILE A 90 13.59 22.57 16.74
C ILE A 90 14.08 21.64 17.87
N ARG A 91 15.32 21.83 18.32
CA ARG A 91 15.91 21.06 19.42
C ARG A 91 15.18 21.33 20.73
N HIS A 92 14.95 22.59 21.07
CA HIS A 92 14.26 22.97 22.29
C HIS A 92 12.79 22.50 22.26
N ARG A 93 12.09 22.73 21.15
CA ARG A 93 10.72 22.22 20.93
C ARG A 93 10.63 20.70 21.09
N SER A 94 11.60 19.96 20.55
CA SER A 94 11.62 18.49 20.67
C SER A 94 11.77 18.01 22.12
N GLN A 95 12.59 18.71 22.92
CA GLN A 95 12.80 18.39 24.33
C GLN A 95 11.55 18.67 25.17
N GLN A 96 10.89 19.81 24.97
CA GLN A 96 9.65 20.16 25.67
C GLN A 96 8.51 19.17 25.41
N LEU A 97 8.39 18.71 24.16
CA LEU A 97 7.31 17.82 23.73
C LEU A 97 7.62 16.33 23.95
N GLY A 98 8.80 15.99 24.47
CA GLY A 98 9.22 14.58 24.63
C GLY A 98 9.36 13.83 23.30
N LEU A 99 9.56 14.55 22.19
CA LEU A 99 9.68 13.98 20.85
C LEU A 99 11.15 13.90 20.42
N SER A 100 11.48 12.96 19.55
CA SER A 100 12.81 12.98 18.93
C SER A 100 12.93 14.16 17.95
N TYR A 101 14.12 14.77 17.89
CA TYR A 101 14.43 15.85 16.96
C TYR A 101 13.97 15.54 15.52
N ALA A 102 14.25 14.32 15.04
CA ALA A 102 13.88 13.88 13.70
C ALA A 102 12.36 13.82 13.49
N THR A 103 11.59 13.46 14.51
CA THR A 103 10.12 13.45 14.45
C THR A 103 9.58 14.87 14.37
N THR A 104 10.03 15.75 15.25
CA THR A 104 9.65 17.18 15.27
C THR A 104 9.99 17.86 13.95
N TRP A 105 11.21 17.69 13.44
CA TRP A 105 11.63 18.22 12.14
C TRP A 105 10.78 17.71 10.96
N ARG A 106 10.43 16.42 10.93
CA ARG A 106 9.56 15.85 9.87
C ARG A 106 8.12 16.36 9.93
N ILE A 107 7.61 16.66 11.12
CA ILE A 107 6.28 17.27 11.29
C ILE A 107 6.32 18.69 10.74
N LEU A 108 7.29 19.49 11.21
CA LEU A 108 7.51 20.87 10.79
C LEU A 108 7.67 21.00 9.27
N LYS A 109 8.58 20.21 8.68
CA LYS A 109 8.85 20.21 7.23
C LYS A 109 7.62 19.82 6.40
N LYS A 110 6.84 18.82 6.84
CA LYS A 110 5.63 18.40 6.09
C LYS A 110 4.48 19.40 6.21
N LYS A 111 4.45 20.21 7.27
CA LYS A 111 3.46 21.26 7.48
C LYS A 111 3.92 22.63 6.98
N ASN A 112 5.16 22.74 6.49
CA ASN A 112 5.78 23.97 6.03
C ASN A 112 5.84 25.06 7.12
N TRP A 113 6.12 24.65 8.36
CA TRP A 113 6.28 25.53 9.52
C TRP A 113 7.73 25.95 9.78
N VAL A 114 8.65 25.46 8.94
CA VAL A 114 10.07 25.80 8.86
C VAL A 114 10.43 25.82 7.38
#